data_AF-A0A2L0PJN4-F1
#
_entry.id   AF-A0A2L0PJN4-F1
#
_cell.length_a   1.000
_cell.length_b   1.000
_cell.length_c   1.000
_cell.angle_alpha   90.00
_cell.angle_beta   90.00
_cell.angle_gamma   90.00
#
_symmetry.space_group_name_H-M   'P 1'
#
loop_
_entity.id
_entity.type
_entity.pdbx_description
1 polymer ?
#
loop_
_entity_poly.entity_id
_entity_poly.type
_entity_poly.pdbx_seq_one_letter_code
_entity_poly.pdbx_strand_id
1 'polypeptide(L)'
;MNFDQLIFDLKGLPATTAAHEITMFERLDVNRYENVSSKMLEFLFQIDEQHEIGNLALLALLEEAKIQYEHMLKGTEVLSEVHAKSSQHDNLGFIDLVVHTSEFSLIIENKVRHILNNPIDVYQLCNDLALSAQVTSLIDRLQ
;
A
#
# COMPACT_ATOMS: atom_id res chain seq x y z
N MET A 1 -19.70 1.17 -38.70
CA MET A 1 -19.63 0.13 -37.65
C MET A 1 -20.87 0.32 -36.78
N ASN A 2 -21.75 -0.67 -36.69
CA ASN A 2 -23.03 -0.54 -35.99
C ASN A 2 -22.85 -0.92 -34.52
N PHE A 3 -22.93 0.06 -33.62
CA PHE A 3 -22.71 -0.12 -32.19
C PHE A 3 -23.72 -1.08 -31.54
N ASP A 4 -24.95 -1.12 -32.05
CA ASP A 4 -26.00 -2.00 -31.51
C ASP A 4 -25.68 -3.46 -31.80
N GLN A 5 -25.13 -3.74 -32.98
CA GLN A 5 -24.68 -5.08 -33.34
C GLN A 5 -23.49 -5.52 -32.49
N LEU A 6 -22.54 -4.61 -32.23
CA LEU A 6 -21.38 -4.90 -31.38
C LEU A 6 -21.79 -5.24 -29.94
N ILE A 7 -22.75 -4.50 -29.37
CA ILE A 7 -23.27 -4.76 -28.02
C ILE A 7 -24.03 -6.09 -27.98
N PHE A 8 -24.79 -6.42 -29.03
CA PHE A 8 -25.47 -7.70 -29.14
C PHE A 8 -24.48 -8.87 -29.19
N ASP A 9 -23.44 -8.76 -30.01
CA ASP A 9 -22.41 -9.78 -30.14
C ASP A 9 -21.64 -9.97 -28.82
N LEU A 10 -21.33 -8.89 -28.10
CA LEU A 10 -20.67 -8.93 -26.78
C LEU A 10 -21.53 -9.59 -25.71
N LYS A 11 -22.86 -9.39 -25.72
CA LYS A 11 -23.79 -10.04 -24.79
C LYS A 11 -23.99 -11.53 -25.07
N GLY A 12 -23.74 -11.95 -26.31
CA GLY A 12 -23.79 -13.35 -26.74
C GLY A 12 -22.50 -14.13 -26.50
N LEU A 13 -21.42 -13.45 -26.09
CA LEU A 13 -20.21 -14.14 -25.67
C LEU A 13 -20.52 -15.02 -24.45
N PRO A 14 -20.05 -16.27 -24.43
CA PRO A 14 -20.17 -17.10 -23.24
C PRO A 14 -19.53 -16.33 -22.08
N ALA A 15 -20.25 -16.21 -20.96
CA ALA A 15 -19.67 -15.67 -19.74
C ALA A 15 -18.34 -16.38 -19.53
N THR A 16 -17.24 -15.62 -19.56
CA THR A 16 -15.91 -16.18 -19.36
C THR A 16 -15.90 -16.76 -17.96
N THR A 17 -16.15 -18.06 -17.86
CA THR A 17 -15.77 -18.88 -16.71
C THR A 17 -14.28 -19.11 -16.80
N ALA A 18 -13.47 -18.04 -16.93
CA ALA A 18 -12.06 -18.18 -16.67
C ALA A 18 -12.00 -18.70 -15.24
N ALA A 19 -11.70 -19.99 -15.12
CA ALA A 19 -11.47 -20.60 -13.83
C ALA A 19 -10.43 -19.71 -13.18
N HIS A 20 -10.72 -19.25 -11.95
CA HIS A 20 -9.77 -18.46 -11.19
C HIS A 20 -8.43 -19.21 -11.21
N GLU A 21 -7.44 -18.67 -11.91
CA GLU A 21 -6.12 -19.30 -11.94
C GLU A 21 -5.57 -19.21 -10.52
N ILE A 22 -5.37 -20.38 -9.90
CA ILE A 22 -4.91 -20.46 -8.53
C ILE A 22 -3.55 -19.76 -8.46
N THR A 23 -3.50 -18.64 -7.75
CA THR A 23 -2.28 -17.86 -7.61
C THR A 23 -1.25 -18.64 -6.78
N MET A 24 0.02 -18.27 -6.91
CA MET A 24 1.08 -18.84 -6.05
C MET A 24 0.74 -18.69 -4.55
N PHE A 25 0.12 -17.59 -4.15
CA PHE A 25 -0.27 -17.34 -2.76
C PHE A 25 -1.40 -18.26 -2.29
N GLU A 26 -2.39 -18.53 -3.14
CA GLU A 26 -3.45 -19.51 -2.85
C GLU A 26 -2.90 -20.93 -2.74
N ARG A 27 -1.92 -21.29 -3.58
CA ARG A 27 -1.24 -22.59 -3.47
C ARG A 27 -0.43 -22.77 -2.20
N LEU A 28 0.11 -21.68 -1.66
CA LEU A 28 0.85 -21.66 -0.40
C LEU A 28 -0.07 -21.53 0.82
N ASP A 29 -1.40 -21.57 0.63
CA ASP A 29 -2.42 -21.39 1.68
C ASP A 29 -2.23 -20.08 2.47
N VAL A 30 -1.79 -19.03 1.78
CA VAL A 30 -1.61 -17.73 2.42
C VAL A 30 -2.94 -17.00 2.48
N ASN A 31 -3.63 -17.20 3.60
CA ASN A 31 -4.97 -16.65 3.84
C ASN A 31 -4.99 -15.14 4.16
N ARG A 32 -3.83 -14.48 4.21
CA ARG A 32 -3.68 -13.04 4.50
C ARG A 32 -2.83 -12.35 3.44
N TYR A 33 -3.44 -12.06 2.29
CA TYR A 33 -2.80 -11.37 1.16
C TYR A 33 -2.20 -10.01 1.56
N GLU A 34 -2.84 -9.32 2.49
CA GLU A 34 -2.42 -8.03 3.03
C GLU A 34 -1.04 -8.17 3.69
N ASN A 35 -0.86 -9.16 4.57
CA ASN A 35 0.43 -9.42 5.22
C ASN A 35 1.54 -9.78 4.23
N VAL A 36 1.24 -10.53 3.17
CA VAL A 36 2.25 -10.87 2.14
C VAL A 36 2.68 -9.63 1.39
N SER A 37 1.72 -8.80 0.99
CA SER A 37 1.97 -7.55 0.29
C SER A 37 2.79 -6.60 1.15
N SER A 38 2.44 -6.44 2.43
CA SER A 38 3.19 -5.60 3.37
C SER A 38 4.61 -6.09 3.60
N LYS A 39 4.83 -7.40 3.73
CA LYS A 39 6.20 -7.98 3.86
C LYS A 39 7.04 -7.82 2.60
N MET A 40 6.43 -7.94 1.41
CA MET A 40 7.15 -7.69 0.16
C MET A 40 7.54 -6.21 0.02
N LEU A 41 6.63 -5.29 0.37
CA LEU A 41 6.92 -3.86 0.35
C LEU A 41 7.96 -3.48 1.41
N GLU A 42 7.86 -4.03 2.61
CA GLU A 42 8.87 -3.88 3.67
C GLU A 42 10.25 -4.23 3.14
N PHE A 43 10.40 -5.43 2.56
CA PHE A 43 11.64 -5.88 1.95
C PHE A 43 12.12 -4.94 0.84
N LEU A 44 11.24 -4.51 -0.07
CA LEU A 44 11.62 -3.66 -1.21
C LEU A 44 11.99 -2.22 -0.83
N PHE A 45 11.45 -1.70 0.27
CA PHE A 45 11.71 -0.33 0.72
C PHE A 45 12.89 -0.22 1.67
N GLN A 46 13.46 -1.35 2.09
CA GLN A 46 14.58 -1.37 3.01
C GLN A 46 15.90 -1.12 2.27
N ILE A 47 16.25 0.16 2.12
CA ILE A 47 17.33 0.63 1.23
C ILE A 47 18.71 0.01 1.54
N ASP A 48 18.96 -0.32 2.81
CA ASP A 48 20.24 -0.86 3.29
C ASP A 48 20.30 -2.40 3.27
N GLU A 49 19.27 -3.10 2.77
CA GLU A 49 19.25 -4.57 2.65
C GLU A 49 20.05 -5.13 1.47
N GLN A 50 20.44 -6.40 1.56
CA GLN A 50 21.26 -7.11 0.55
C GLN A 50 20.50 -7.54 -0.71
N HIS A 51 19.38 -6.88 -1.03
CA HIS A 51 18.63 -7.21 -2.24
C HIS A 51 19.13 -6.49 -3.50
N GLU A 52 20.14 -5.62 -3.37
CA GLU A 52 20.82 -4.88 -4.46
C GLU A 52 19.95 -3.92 -5.29
N ILE A 53 18.63 -3.90 -5.05
CA ILE A 53 17.67 -2.95 -5.65
C ILE A 53 17.88 -1.51 -5.10
N GLY A 54 18.50 -1.35 -3.93
CA GLY A 54 18.70 -0.06 -3.28
C GLY A 54 17.38 0.66 -3.00
N ASN A 55 17.26 1.92 -3.38
CA ASN A 55 16.06 2.73 -3.16
C ASN A 55 15.10 2.76 -4.35
N LEU A 56 15.32 1.95 -5.40
CA LEU A 56 14.58 2.02 -6.65
C LEU A 56 13.06 1.85 -6.46
N ALA A 57 12.65 0.88 -5.63
CA ALA A 57 11.22 0.61 -5.41
C ALA A 57 10.52 1.78 -4.71
N LEU A 58 11.16 2.37 -3.70
CA LEU A 58 10.62 3.54 -3.00
C LEU A 58 10.58 4.76 -3.93
N LEU A 59 11.63 4.98 -4.73
CA LEU A 59 11.65 6.05 -5.73
C LEU A 59 10.52 5.93 -6.76
N ALA A 60 10.30 4.73 -7.29
CA ALA A 60 9.22 4.48 -8.24
C ALA A 60 7.84 4.79 -7.62
N LEU A 61 7.65 4.44 -6.34
CA LEU A 61 6.42 4.77 -5.63
C LEU A 61 6.24 6.28 -5.46
N LEU A 62 7.28 6.99 -5.02
CA LEU A 62 7.22 8.44 -4.83
C LEU A 62 6.95 9.18 -6.15
N GLU A 63 7.56 8.72 -7.24
CA GLU A 63 7.33 9.26 -8.58
C GLU A 63 5.87 9.08 -9.02
N GLU A 64 5.31 7.87 -8.89
CA GLU A 64 3.92 7.59 -9.24
C GLU A 64 2.94 8.37 -8.35
N ALA A 65 3.23 8.45 -7.05
CA ALA A 65 2.45 9.23 -6.09
C ALA A 65 2.64 10.74 -6.25
N LYS A 66 3.60 11.19 -7.08
CA LYS A 66 3.98 12.59 -7.27
C LYS A 66 4.39 13.29 -5.98
N ILE A 67 5.01 12.55 -5.07
CA ILE A 67 5.54 13.08 -3.82
C ILE A 67 6.93 13.65 -4.11
N GLN A 68 7.09 14.94 -3.83
CA GLN A 68 8.38 15.61 -3.97
C GLN A 68 9.26 15.33 -2.76
N TYR A 69 10.55 15.13 -3.00
CA TYR A 69 11.58 14.95 -1.97
C TYR A 69 12.85 15.67 -2.44
N GLU A 70 13.61 16.25 -1.52
CA GLU A 70 14.80 17.07 -1.81
C GLU A 70 16.12 16.33 -1.55
N HIS A 71 16.13 15.41 -0.58
CA HIS A 71 17.34 14.73 -0.13
C HIS A 71 17.34 13.24 -0.49
N MET A 72 18.54 12.67 -0.44
CA MET A 72 18.71 11.23 -0.56
C MET A 72 17.95 10.54 0.57
N LEU A 73 17.21 9.48 0.24
CA LEU A 73 16.44 8.64 1.16
C LEU A 73 17.32 7.81 2.13
N LYS A 74 18.53 8.25 2.43
CA LYS A 74 19.46 7.54 3.31
C LYS A 74 18.96 7.60 4.75
N GLY A 75 19.04 6.48 5.47
CA GLY A 75 18.49 6.39 6.83
C GLY A 75 16.97 6.30 6.86
N THR A 76 16.34 5.89 5.75
CA THR A 76 14.92 5.54 5.73
C THR A 76 14.68 4.36 6.67
N GLU A 77 13.75 4.51 7.59
CA GLU A 77 13.29 3.44 8.47
C GLU A 77 11.99 2.87 7.90
N VAL A 78 11.89 1.54 7.85
CA VAL A 78 10.69 0.84 7.38
C VAL A 78 10.20 -0.05 8.50
N LEU A 79 8.95 0.16 8.92
CA LEU A 79 8.34 -0.54 10.04
C LEU A 79 7.04 -1.19 9.58
N SER A 80 6.91 -2.50 9.74
CA SER A 80 5.68 -3.23 9.50
C SER A 80 4.92 -3.49 10.80
N GLU A 81 3.60 -3.70 10.70
CA GLU A 81 2.73 -4.06 11.83
C GLU A 81 2.90 -3.12 13.03
N VAL A 82 2.85 -1.81 12.79
CA VAL A 82 3.04 -0.79 13.83
C VAL A 82 1.76 -0.64 14.65
N HIS A 83 1.84 -0.84 15.97
CA HIS A 83 0.69 -0.62 16.85
C HIS A 83 0.25 0.84 16.80
N ALA A 84 -1.00 1.07 16.38
CA ALA A 84 -1.56 2.40 16.33
C ALA A 84 -1.87 2.89 17.77
N LYS A 85 -1.63 4.16 18.05
CA LYS A 85 -1.77 4.75 19.39
C LYS A 85 -2.57 6.05 19.32
N SER A 86 -3.52 6.22 20.25
CA SER A 86 -4.24 7.47 20.45
C SER A 86 -4.67 7.58 21.91
N SER A 87 -4.72 8.81 22.41
CA SER A 87 -5.36 9.13 23.70
C SER A 87 -6.87 9.32 23.59
N GLN A 88 -7.39 9.38 22.36
CA GLN A 88 -8.80 9.68 22.07
C GLN A 88 -9.61 8.44 21.65
N HIS A 89 -8.93 7.37 21.24
CA HIS A 89 -9.56 6.15 20.73
C HIS A 89 -9.02 4.91 21.44
N ASP A 90 -9.92 4.00 21.80
CA ASP A 90 -9.61 2.68 22.37
C ASP A 90 -9.68 1.58 21.29
N ASN A 91 -9.08 0.42 21.55
CA ASN A 91 -9.09 -0.77 20.68
C ASN A 91 -8.57 -0.55 19.25
N LEU A 92 -7.47 0.19 19.13
CA LEU A 92 -6.82 0.43 17.85
C LEU A 92 -6.12 -0.82 17.32
N GLY A 93 -6.09 -0.94 15.99
CA GLY A 93 -5.40 -2.00 15.29
C GLY A 93 -3.94 -1.67 15.01
N PHE A 94 -3.39 -2.35 14.02
CA PHE A 94 -2.06 -2.10 13.49
C PHE A 94 -2.15 -1.22 12.24
N ILE A 95 -1.06 -0.51 11.98
CA ILE A 95 -0.75 0.13 10.71
C ILE A 95 0.11 -0.86 9.93
N ASP A 96 -0.27 -1.17 8.69
CA ASP A 96 0.36 -2.26 7.95
C ASP A 96 1.85 -1.98 7.64
N LEU A 97 2.18 -0.77 7.18
CA LEU A 97 3.55 -0.35 6.90
C LEU A 97 3.73 1.17 7.09
N VAL A 98 4.85 1.56 7.70
CA VAL A 98 5.31 2.95 7.83
C VAL A 98 6.70 3.05 7.23
N VAL A 99 6.88 3.94 6.26
CA VAL A 99 8.18 4.33 5.74
C VAL A 99 8.48 5.72 6.25
N HIS A 100 9.54 5.84 7.04
CA HIS A 100 9.91 7.06 7.70
C HIS A 100 11.24 7.58 7.16
N THR A 101 11.26 8.84 6.75
CA THR A 101 12.46 9.53 6.23
C THR A 101 12.66 10.83 7.02
N SER A 102 13.78 11.51 6.77
CA SER A 102 14.04 12.83 7.37
C SER A 102 13.09 13.92 6.89
N GLU A 103 12.40 13.73 5.78
CA GLU A 103 11.54 14.74 5.14
C GLU A 103 10.05 14.40 5.23
N PHE A 104 9.72 13.12 5.34
CA PHE A 104 8.33 12.67 5.38
C PHE A 104 8.15 11.28 5.96
N SER A 105 6.92 11.03 6.38
CA SER A 105 6.41 9.69 6.69
C SER A 105 5.37 9.29 5.65
N LEU A 106 5.53 8.10 5.08
CA LEU A 106 4.54 7.46 4.24
C LEU A 106 3.90 6.31 5.02
N ILE A 107 2.57 6.34 5.12
CA ILE A 107 1.79 5.31 5.76
C ILE A 107 1.04 4.53 4.69
N ILE A 108 1.20 3.21 4.68
CA ILE A 108 0.57 2.31 3.71
C ILE A 108 -0.31 1.33 4.47
N GLU A 109 -1.58 1.29 4.09
CA GLU A 109 -2.59 0.35 4.58
C GLU A 109 -3.04 -0.53 3.41
N ASN A 110 -2.63 -1.79 3.41
CA ASN A 110 -3.01 -2.76 2.40
C ASN A 110 -4.38 -3.32 2.75
N LYS A 111 -5.45 -2.62 2.35
CA LYS A 111 -6.83 -3.08 2.55
C LYS A 111 -7.36 -3.74 1.27
N VAL A 112 -7.26 -5.06 1.21
CA VAL A 112 -7.80 -5.85 0.09
C VAL A 112 -9.17 -6.35 0.48
N ARG A 113 -10.23 -5.73 -0.07
CA ARG A 113 -11.64 -6.04 0.26
C ARG A 113 -12.04 -5.75 1.72
N HIS A 114 -11.26 -4.92 2.39
CA HIS A 114 -11.51 -4.46 3.75
C HIS A 114 -11.66 -2.94 3.79
N ILE A 115 -12.34 -2.43 4.82
CA ILE A 115 -12.39 -0.99 5.11
C ILE A 115 -11.25 -0.60 6.04
N LEU A 116 -10.92 0.69 6.06
CA LEU A 116 -9.96 1.24 7.01
C LEU A 116 -10.54 1.11 8.44
N ASN A 117 -9.85 0.34 9.30
CA ASN A 117 -10.34 0.06 10.66
C ASN A 117 -9.90 1.12 11.68
N ASN A 118 -8.75 1.76 11.48
CA ASN A 118 -8.27 2.79 12.38
C ASN A 118 -8.88 4.15 11.99
N PRO A 119 -9.30 4.97 12.98
CA PRO A 119 -9.66 6.37 12.75
C PRO A 119 -8.52 7.16 12.10
N ILE A 120 -8.86 8.09 11.20
CA ILE A 120 -7.86 8.76 10.36
C ILE A 120 -6.91 9.68 11.15
N ASP A 121 -7.36 10.18 12.29
CA ASP A 121 -6.58 11.03 13.19
C ASP A 121 -5.50 10.26 13.95
N VAL A 122 -5.60 8.94 14.07
CA VAL A 122 -4.54 8.09 14.66
C VAL A 122 -3.24 8.17 13.85
N TYR A 123 -3.34 8.34 12.54
CA TYR A 123 -2.18 8.47 11.66
C TYR A 123 -1.45 9.80 11.82
N GLN A 124 -2.10 10.84 12.36
CA GLN A 124 -1.45 12.11 12.65
C GLN A 124 -0.42 11.97 13.77
N LEU A 125 -0.63 11.06 14.73
CA LEU A 125 0.32 10.79 15.81
C LEU A 125 1.61 10.12 15.32
N CYS A 126 1.59 9.43 14.18
CA CYS A 126 2.81 8.91 13.58
C CYS A 126 3.74 10.03 13.07
N ASN A 127 3.23 11.25 12.83
CA ASN A 127 4.07 12.42 12.56
C ASN A 127 4.84 12.91 13.80
N ASP A 128 4.49 12.47 15.01
CA ASP A 128 5.28 12.79 16.20
C ASP A 128 6.59 11.99 16.26
N LEU A 129 6.77 10.98 15.38
CA LEU A 129 8.02 10.23 15.25
C LEU A 129 9.08 10.91 14.35
N ALA A 130 8.70 11.83 13.45
CA ALA A 130 9.57 12.97 13.11
C ALA A 130 8.77 14.10 12.46
N LEU A 131 9.18 15.32 12.83
CA LEU A 131 8.61 16.57 12.36
C LEU A 131 8.50 16.65 10.84
N SER A 132 7.31 17.11 10.43
CA SER A 132 6.85 17.55 9.09
C SER A 132 6.75 16.49 8.01
N ALA A 133 5.51 16.16 7.58
CA ALA A 133 5.17 15.99 6.17
C ALA A 133 3.67 15.87 5.91
N GLN A 134 3.33 16.23 4.68
CA GLN A 134 2.00 16.31 4.11
C GLN A 134 1.35 14.92 3.98
N VAL A 135 0.16 14.78 4.55
CA VAL A 135 -0.71 13.60 4.34
C VAL A 135 -1.41 13.77 2.99
N THR A 136 -1.04 12.97 2.00
CA THR A 136 -1.80 12.85 0.75
C THR A 136 -2.42 11.46 0.68
N SER A 137 -3.74 11.35 0.85
CA SER A 137 -4.45 10.07 0.72
C SER A 137 -4.64 9.73 -0.75
N LEU A 138 -3.98 8.66 -1.22
CA LEU A 138 -4.10 8.14 -2.59
C LEU A 138 -5.34 7.22 -2.74
N ILE A 139 -6.50 7.62 -2.22
CA ILE A 139 -7.69 6.74 -2.12
C ILE A 139 -8.53 6.74 -3.41
N ASP A 140 -8.40 7.73 -4.30
CA ASP A 140 -9.39 7.95 -5.37
C ASP A 140 -9.02 7.43 -6.77
N ARG A 141 -7.98 6.60 -6.93
CA ARG A 141 -7.51 6.18 -8.28
C ARG A 141 -7.77 4.72 -8.68
N LEU A 142 -8.51 3.96 -7.87
CA LEU A 142 -8.84 2.56 -8.17
C LEU A 142 -10.36 2.26 -8.10
N GLN A 143 -11.20 3.26 -8.34
CA GLN A 143 -12.63 3.07 -8.65
C GLN A 143 -12.87 3.27 -10.15
#